data_AF-A0A0R1V2M2-F1
#
_entry.id   AF-A0A0R1V2M2-F1
#
_cell.length_a   1.000
_cell.length_b   1.000
_cell.length_c   1.000
_cell.angle_alpha   90.00
_cell.angle_beta   90.00
_cell.angle_gamma   90.00
#
_symmetry.space_group_name_H-M   'P 1'
#
loop_
_entity.id
_entity.type
_entity.pdbx_description
1 polymer ?
#
loop_
_entity_poly.entity_id
_entity_poly.type
_entity_poly.pdbx_seq_one_letter_code
_entity_poly.pdbx_strand_id
1 'polypeptide(L)'
;MMKTVEEKLINSRTFITNVHQLANSYYISDAEAQSLLLDEILQHRLGSYNDQEIIQSLADNSSVFNWKITFAAKDVGKKISQQRRRESETVDMLKLGINDSFVINLSNVANSKGSDTARVIQLLPKLLRKKSTRDFISLTLLYGEIETRERLGITEKQFKKKIENIEAFCKRHRQRFVNLVINKEDEKFLSTAKRLSELIGFIENENYSDDLMQSIINKHKSFLNDILGAYADYPVNPKQLLKNYASQPNKEKYKLINCIYENEYYVRRRLKREATQMRTATL
;
A
#
# COMPACT_ATOMS: atom_id res chain seq x y z
N MET A 1 29.91 8.18 -38.02
CA MET A 1 29.33 7.44 -36.88
C MET A 1 27.89 7.90 -36.70
N MET A 2 26.92 7.02 -36.87
CA MET A 2 25.51 7.34 -36.64
C MET A 2 25.30 7.62 -35.14
N LYS A 3 24.94 8.86 -34.79
CA LYS A 3 24.36 9.17 -33.48
C LYS A 3 23.10 8.32 -33.32
N THR A 4 22.98 7.59 -32.22
CA THR A 4 21.84 6.71 -31.95
C THR A 4 20.55 7.52 -31.93
N VAL A 5 19.43 6.89 -32.32
CA VAL A 5 18.10 7.53 -32.37
C VAL A 5 17.75 8.23 -31.05
N GLU A 6 18.15 7.63 -29.93
CA GLU A 6 18.02 8.16 -28.57
C GLU A 6 18.70 9.52 -28.39
N GLU A 7 19.95 9.68 -28.85
CA GLU A 7 20.67 10.96 -28.76
C GLU A 7 19.96 12.06 -29.54
N LYS A 8 19.40 11.75 -30.70
CA LYS A 8 18.66 12.73 -31.50
C LYS A 8 17.30 13.07 -30.88
N LEU A 9 16.62 12.10 -30.27
CA LEU A 9 15.36 12.30 -29.55
C LEU A 9 15.54 13.20 -28.33
N ILE A 10 16.53 12.89 -27.48
CA ILE A 10 16.82 13.63 -26.24
C ILE A 10 17.15 15.10 -26.53
N ASN A 11 17.82 15.38 -27.65
CA ASN A 11 18.17 16.73 -28.07
C ASN A 11 17.04 17.47 -28.80
N SER A 12 15.88 16.84 -29.03
CA SER A 12 14.77 17.50 -29.72
C SER A 12 14.02 18.47 -28.79
N ARG A 13 13.67 19.65 -29.33
CA ARG A 13 13.00 20.71 -28.56
C ARG A 13 11.70 20.25 -27.90
N THR A 14 10.90 19.47 -28.64
CA THR A 14 9.62 18.95 -28.16
C THR A 14 9.82 17.97 -27.00
N PHE A 15 10.84 17.11 -27.07
CA PHE A 15 11.17 16.18 -25.99
C PHE A 15 11.60 16.93 -24.73
N ILE A 16 12.57 17.84 -24.84
CA ILE A 16 13.08 18.66 -23.72
C ILE A 16 11.93 19.42 -23.03
N THR A 17 11.04 20.04 -23.82
CA THR A 17 9.89 20.78 -23.28
C THR A 17 8.97 19.87 -22.45
N ASN A 18 8.68 18.67 -22.95
CA ASN A 18 7.82 17.72 -22.24
C ASN A 18 8.50 17.11 -21.01
N VAL A 19 9.83 16.90 -21.03
CA VAL A 19 10.61 16.47 -19.85
C VAL A 19 10.48 17.49 -18.73
N HIS A 20 10.76 18.77 -19.01
CA HIS A 20 10.64 19.82 -17.98
C HIS A 20 9.21 19.99 -17.49
N GLN A 21 8.21 19.85 -18.37
CA GLN A 21 6.80 19.87 -17.95
C GLN A 21 6.48 18.70 -17.00
N LEU A 22 6.97 17.49 -17.29
CA LEU A 22 6.79 16.33 -16.42
C LEU A 22 7.50 16.51 -15.08
N ALA A 23 8.76 16.92 -15.10
CA ALA A 23 9.56 17.17 -13.90
C ALA A 23 8.88 18.17 -12.97
N ASN A 24 8.43 19.31 -13.51
CA ASN A 24 7.78 20.36 -12.73
C ASN A 24 6.38 19.96 -12.25
N SER A 25 5.56 19.35 -13.12
CA SER A 25 4.17 18.99 -12.78
C SER A 25 4.09 17.89 -11.74
N TYR A 26 5.08 16.98 -11.73
CA TYR A 26 5.10 15.83 -10.84
C TYR A 26 6.22 15.88 -9.80
N TYR A 27 6.99 16.97 -9.70
CA TYR A 27 8.08 17.09 -8.70
C TYR A 27 9.04 15.89 -8.72
N ILE A 28 9.48 15.49 -9.92
CA ILE A 28 10.51 14.46 -10.12
C ILE A 28 11.73 15.09 -10.78
N SER A 29 12.88 14.43 -10.70
CA SER A 29 14.09 14.96 -11.34
C SER A 29 13.97 14.97 -12.86
N ASP A 30 14.60 15.94 -13.54
CA ASP A 30 14.63 15.98 -15.01
C ASP A 30 15.24 14.69 -15.60
N ALA A 31 16.23 14.11 -14.95
CA ALA A 31 16.85 12.83 -15.36
C ALA A 31 15.84 11.66 -15.30
N GLU A 32 15.03 11.59 -14.24
CA GLU A 32 13.99 10.58 -14.09
C GLU A 32 12.85 10.80 -15.11
N ALA A 33 12.41 12.05 -15.28
CA ALA A 33 11.40 12.40 -16.28
C ALA A 33 11.85 12.07 -17.71
N GLN A 34 13.13 12.30 -18.02
CA GLN A 34 13.76 11.95 -19.28
C GLN A 34 13.74 10.44 -19.52
N SER A 35 14.17 9.64 -18.53
CA SER A 35 14.15 8.17 -18.66
C SER A 35 12.74 7.65 -18.90
N LEU A 36 11.76 8.09 -18.11
CA LEU A 36 10.37 7.65 -18.21
C LEU A 36 9.74 8.01 -19.57
N LEU A 37 10.03 9.21 -20.07
CA LEU A 37 9.52 9.65 -21.36
C LEU A 37 10.18 8.90 -22.52
N LEU A 38 11.48 8.65 -22.45
CA LEU A 38 12.22 7.90 -23.47
C LEU A 38 11.68 6.48 -23.60
N ASP A 39 11.52 5.78 -22.47
CA ASP A 39 10.97 4.43 -22.42
C ASP A 39 9.56 4.37 -23.04
N GLU A 40 8.68 5.31 -22.66
CA GLU A 40 7.31 5.34 -23.19
C GLU A 40 7.27 5.57 -24.71
N ILE A 41 8.13 6.46 -25.20
CA ILE A 41 8.20 6.80 -26.63
C ILE A 41 8.67 5.59 -27.43
N LEU A 42 9.80 4.98 -27.02
CA LEU A 42 10.41 3.87 -27.73
C LEU A 42 9.53 2.61 -27.70
N GLN A 43 8.94 2.29 -26.54
CA GLN A 43 8.18 1.05 -26.36
C GLN A 43 6.75 1.13 -26.93
N HIS A 44 6.08 2.28 -26.83
CA HIS A 44 4.63 2.34 -27.09
C HIS A 44 4.22 3.22 -28.27
N ARG A 45 4.99 4.26 -28.62
CA ARG A 45 4.56 5.25 -29.63
C ARG A 45 5.36 5.19 -30.93
N LEU A 46 6.63 4.80 -30.85
CA LEU A 46 7.55 4.63 -31.97
C LEU A 46 7.89 3.16 -32.25
N GLY A 47 7.29 2.19 -31.56
CA GLY A 47 7.55 0.76 -31.79
C GLY A 47 7.22 0.26 -33.21
N SER A 48 6.51 1.06 -34.03
CA SER A 48 6.23 0.79 -35.44
C SER A 48 7.12 1.56 -36.43
N TYR A 49 8.00 2.44 -35.94
CA TYR A 49 8.90 3.24 -36.77
C TYR A 49 10.26 2.56 -36.84
N ASN A 50 10.89 2.58 -38.02
CA ASN A 50 12.30 2.25 -38.13
C ASN A 50 13.18 3.45 -37.77
N ASP A 51 14.45 3.20 -37.44
CA ASP A 51 15.40 4.24 -37.01
C ASP A 51 15.56 5.37 -38.03
N GLN A 52 15.48 5.06 -39.32
CA GLN A 52 15.59 6.04 -40.41
C GLN A 52 14.37 6.97 -40.46
N GLU A 53 13.16 6.44 -40.28
CA GLU A 53 11.91 7.19 -40.22
C GLU A 53 11.88 8.14 -39.02
N ILE A 54 12.45 7.72 -37.88
CA ILE A 54 12.56 8.57 -36.68
C ILE A 54 13.53 9.72 -36.94
N ILE A 55 14.69 9.43 -37.52
CA ILE A 55 15.70 10.43 -37.86
C ILE A 55 15.14 11.45 -38.86
N GLN A 56 14.43 10.97 -39.88
CA GLN A 56 13.81 11.83 -40.90
C GLN A 56 12.68 12.68 -40.31
N SER A 57 11.82 12.10 -39.49
CA SER A 57 10.72 12.82 -38.82
C SER A 57 11.22 13.92 -37.87
N LEU A 58 12.37 13.70 -37.22
CA LEU A 58 13.06 14.69 -36.40
C LEU A 58 13.69 15.80 -37.25
N ALA A 59 14.28 15.46 -38.41
CA ALA A 59 14.84 16.45 -39.33
C ALA A 59 13.74 17.33 -39.96
N ASP A 60 12.60 16.73 -40.32
CA ASP A 60 11.47 17.40 -40.95
C ASP A 60 10.59 18.17 -39.95
N ASN A 61 10.90 18.11 -38.65
CA ASN A 61 10.11 18.67 -37.56
C ASN A 61 8.61 18.33 -37.67
N SER A 62 8.32 17.07 -37.98
CA SER A 62 6.96 16.61 -38.28
C SER A 62 6.00 16.88 -37.11
N SER A 63 4.92 17.60 -37.40
CA SER A 63 3.86 17.87 -36.40
C SER A 63 3.27 16.58 -35.82
N VAL A 64 3.08 15.55 -36.66
CA VAL A 64 2.56 14.25 -36.24
C VAL A 64 3.50 13.56 -35.25
N PHE A 65 4.80 13.66 -35.49
CA PHE A 65 5.83 13.11 -34.61
C PHE A 65 5.88 13.86 -33.26
N ASN A 66 5.83 15.20 -33.30
CA ASN A 66 5.77 16.04 -32.10
C ASN A 66 4.53 15.75 -31.23
N TRP A 67 3.38 15.48 -31.85
CA TRP A 67 2.18 15.05 -31.14
C TRP A 67 2.37 13.70 -30.44
N LYS A 68 3.03 12.73 -31.07
CA LYS A 68 3.31 11.43 -30.44
C LYS A 68 4.16 11.58 -29.17
N ILE A 69 5.19 12.44 -29.18
CA ILE A 69 6.00 12.77 -28.00
C ILE A 69 5.12 13.39 -26.91
N THR A 70 4.27 14.35 -27.27
CA THR A 70 3.37 15.03 -26.32
C THR A 70 2.36 14.07 -25.68
N PHE A 71 1.80 13.14 -26.47
CA PHE A 71 0.89 12.13 -25.94
C PHE A 71 1.60 11.10 -25.05
N ALA A 72 2.84 10.71 -25.39
CA ALA A 72 3.66 9.87 -24.52
C ALA A 72 3.87 10.55 -23.15
N ALA A 73 4.19 11.84 -23.12
CA ALA A 73 4.32 12.58 -21.86
C ALA A 73 3.01 12.62 -21.05
N LYS A 74 1.86 12.79 -21.71
CA LYS A 74 0.56 12.69 -21.03
C LYS A 74 0.32 11.31 -20.42
N ASP A 75 0.73 10.24 -21.08
CA ASP A 75 0.56 8.88 -20.58
C ASP A 75 1.50 8.58 -19.40
N VAL A 76 2.75 9.06 -19.46
CA VAL A 76 3.68 9.04 -18.31
C VAL A 76 3.06 9.77 -17.11
N GLY A 77 2.53 10.98 -17.32
CA GLY A 77 1.89 11.76 -16.26
C GLY A 77 0.68 11.04 -15.64
N LYS A 78 -0.15 10.36 -16.45
CA LYS A 78 -1.24 9.51 -15.96
C LYS A 78 -0.71 8.34 -15.14
N LYS A 79 0.35 7.66 -15.58
CA LYS A 79 0.97 6.53 -14.85
C LYS A 79 1.49 6.99 -13.48
N ILE A 80 2.23 8.10 -13.42
CA ILE A 80 2.72 8.70 -12.18
C ILE A 80 1.56 9.07 -11.24
N SER A 81 0.54 9.75 -11.76
CA SER A 81 -0.64 10.14 -10.98
C SER A 81 -1.40 8.94 -10.42
N GLN A 82 -1.59 7.90 -11.24
CA GLN A 82 -2.23 6.66 -10.79
C GLN A 82 -1.40 5.94 -9.75
N GLN A 83 -0.07 5.91 -9.90
CA GLN A 83 0.82 5.33 -8.90
C GLN A 83 0.72 6.09 -7.57
N ARG A 84 0.84 7.42 -7.60
CA ARG A 84 0.70 8.25 -6.39
C ARG A 84 -0.66 8.13 -5.74
N ARG A 85 -1.73 8.10 -6.54
CA ARG A 85 -3.09 7.87 -6.03
C ARG A 85 -3.21 6.51 -5.35
N ARG A 86 -2.64 5.46 -5.95
CA ARG A 86 -2.61 4.11 -5.34
C ARG A 86 -1.76 4.07 -4.08
N GLU A 87 -0.63 4.77 -4.04
CA GLU A 87 0.22 4.90 -2.86
C GLU A 87 -0.51 5.64 -1.75
N SER A 88 -1.20 6.74 -2.06
CA SER A 88 -2.07 7.47 -1.13
C SER A 88 -3.22 6.60 -0.64
N GLU A 89 -3.94 5.92 -1.53
CA GLU A 89 -5.03 4.99 -1.15
C GLU A 89 -4.51 3.83 -0.29
N THR A 90 -3.28 3.37 -0.52
CA THR A 90 -2.63 2.35 0.33
C THR A 90 -2.28 2.93 1.70
N VAL A 91 -1.72 4.13 1.76
CA VAL A 91 -1.41 4.83 3.02
C VAL A 91 -2.68 5.17 3.79
N ASP A 92 -3.75 5.59 3.12
CA ASP A 92 -5.04 5.90 3.72
C ASP A 92 -5.76 4.62 4.16
N MET A 93 -5.63 3.52 3.42
CA MET A 93 -6.08 2.20 3.88
C MET A 93 -5.25 1.68 5.06
N LEU A 94 -3.95 1.98 5.12
CA LEU A 94 -3.11 1.69 6.28
C LEU A 94 -3.55 2.54 7.49
N LYS A 95 -3.83 3.82 7.30
CA LYS A 95 -4.38 4.72 8.35
C LYS A 95 -5.78 4.28 8.81
N LEU A 96 -6.64 3.83 7.90
CA LEU A 96 -7.97 3.30 8.21
C LEU A 96 -7.92 1.90 8.84
N GLY A 97 -6.92 1.10 8.50
CA GLY A 97 -6.63 -0.21 9.11
C GLY A 97 -6.00 -0.14 10.50
N ILE A 98 -5.57 1.03 10.96
CA ILE A 98 -5.03 1.28 12.31
C ILE A 98 -6.15 1.46 13.36
N ASN A 99 -7.42 1.54 12.94
CA ASN A 99 -8.57 1.49 13.83
C ASN A 99 -8.98 0.03 14.10
N ASP A 100 -8.74 -0.43 15.33
CA ASP A 100 -9.14 -1.75 15.88
C ASP A 100 -10.63 -2.10 15.71
N SER A 101 -11.46 -1.16 15.24
CA SER A 101 -12.91 -1.33 15.08
C SER A 101 -13.35 -2.21 13.91
N PHE A 102 -12.45 -2.57 12.98
CA PHE A 102 -12.84 -3.24 11.72
C PHE A 102 -12.21 -4.62 11.47
N VAL A 103 -11.44 -5.15 12.44
CA VAL A 103 -10.82 -6.48 12.34
C VAL A 103 -11.77 -7.54 12.88
N ILE A 104 -12.10 -8.55 12.07
CA ILE A 104 -12.91 -9.71 12.51
C ILE A 104 -11.95 -10.81 12.97
N ASN A 105 -11.90 -11.07 14.28
CA ASN A 105 -11.05 -12.10 14.85
C ASN A 105 -11.76 -13.48 14.82
N LEU A 106 -11.46 -14.29 13.80
CA LEU A 106 -12.05 -15.63 13.63
C LEU A 106 -11.59 -16.66 14.67
N SER A 107 -10.63 -16.34 15.53
CA SER A 107 -10.11 -17.31 16.52
C SER A 107 -10.86 -17.32 17.85
N ASN A 108 -11.83 -16.40 18.03
CA ASN A 108 -12.62 -16.25 19.27
C ASN A 108 -14.13 -16.51 19.09
N VAL A 109 -14.51 -17.24 18.05
CA VAL A 109 -15.91 -17.50 17.63
C VAL A 109 -16.78 -18.14 18.74
N ALA A 110 -16.18 -18.77 19.74
CA ALA A 110 -16.91 -19.35 20.87
C ALA A 110 -17.51 -18.30 21.84
N ASN A 111 -16.92 -17.11 21.99
CA ASN A 111 -17.26 -16.14 23.05
C ASN A 111 -17.78 -14.77 22.54
N SER A 112 -17.85 -14.52 21.23
CA SER A 112 -18.11 -13.17 20.66
C SER A 112 -19.34 -13.04 19.75
N LYS A 113 -20.25 -14.02 19.75
CA LYS A 113 -21.35 -14.16 18.75
C LYS A 113 -22.19 -12.90 18.49
N GLY A 114 -22.35 -12.02 19.48
CA GLY A 114 -23.08 -10.74 19.33
C GLY A 114 -22.24 -9.59 18.77
N SER A 115 -20.96 -9.51 19.14
CA SER A 115 -20.05 -8.41 18.77
C SER A 115 -19.62 -8.51 17.30
N ASP A 116 -19.29 -9.72 16.83
CA ASP A 116 -18.72 -9.88 15.49
C ASP A 116 -19.79 -9.76 14.41
N THR A 117 -21.01 -10.23 14.67
CA THR A 117 -22.16 -10.06 13.78
C THR A 117 -22.46 -8.57 13.53
N ALA A 118 -22.48 -7.76 14.59
CA ALA A 118 -22.69 -6.31 14.47
C ALA A 118 -21.55 -5.63 13.69
N ARG A 119 -20.29 -6.01 13.92
CA ARG A 119 -19.13 -5.49 13.18
C ARG A 119 -19.17 -5.86 11.70
N VAL A 120 -19.53 -7.11 11.37
CA VAL A 120 -19.70 -7.57 9.99
C VAL A 120 -20.78 -6.75 9.29
N ILE A 121 -21.92 -6.51 9.95
CA ILE A 121 -23.01 -5.71 9.38
C ILE A 121 -22.56 -4.26 9.10
N GLN A 122 -21.78 -3.65 10.01
CA GLN A 122 -21.20 -2.32 9.80
C GLN A 122 -20.19 -2.28 8.63
N LEU A 123 -19.57 -3.41 8.31
CA LEU A 123 -18.63 -3.52 7.19
C LEU A 123 -19.33 -3.72 5.84
N LEU A 124 -20.53 -4.32 5.79
CA LEU A 124 -21.25 -4.61 4.53
C LEU A 124 -21.35 -3.43 3.56
N PRO A 125 -21.58 -2.17 3.99
CA PRO A 125 -21.56 -1.00 3.10
C PRO A 125 -20.26 -0.77 2.35
N LYS A 126 -19.13 -1.15 2.94
CA LYS A 126 -17.79 -1.03 2.35
C LYS A 126 -17.48 -2.21 1.42
N LEU A 127 -18.06 -3.39 1.67
CA LEU A 127 -17.77 -4.63 0.94
C LEU A 127 -18.65 -4.83 -0.27
N LEU A 128 -19.93 -4.47 -0.14
CA LEU A 128 -20.96 -4.75 -1.11
C LEU A 128 -21.62 -3.46 -1.57
N ARG A 129 -21.56 -3.21 -2.87
CA ARG A 129 -22.11 -1.98 -3.46
C ARG A 129 -23.64 -1.99 -3.50
N LYS A 130 -24.26 -3.16 -3.67
CA LYS A 130 -25.72 -3.29 -3.84
C LYS A 130 -26.43 -3.30 -2.50
N LYS A 131 -27.34 -2.34 -2.29
CA LYS A 131 -28.17 -2.24 -1.07
C LYS A 131 -28.96 -3.53 -0.79
N SER A 132 -29.66 -4.06 -1.78
CA SER A 132 -30.45 -5.29 -1.63
C SER A 132 -29.63 -6.52 -1.21
N THR A 133 -28.36 -6.60 -1.63
CA THR A 133 -27.45 -7.67 -1.21
C THR A 133 -26.97 -7.47 0.22
N ARG A 134 -26.70 -6.22 0.62
CA ARG A 134 -26.37 -5.87 2.02
C ARG A 134 -27.52 -6.22 2.94
N ASP A 135 -28.73 -5.76 2.61
CA ASP A 135 -29.92 -5.98 3.44
C ASP A 135 -30.24 -7.47 3.58
N PHE A 136 -30.09 -8.25 2.51
CA PHE A 136 -30.22 -9.71 2.54
C PHE A 136 -29.23 -10.37 3.51
N ILE A 137 -27.95 -10.00 3.45
CA ILE A 137 -26.92 -10.57 4.33
C ILE A 137 -27.12 -10.10 5.78
N SER A 138 -27.45 -8.82 6.00
CA SER A 138 -27.76 -8.31 7.33
C SER A 138 -28.89 -9.08 7.99
N LEU A 139 -30.00 -9.29 7.27
CA LEU A 139 -31.14 -10.07 7.76
C LEU A 139 -30.74 -11.52 8.04
N THR A 140 -29.98 -12.13 7.14
CA THR A 140 -29.50 -13.51 7.29
C THR A 140 -28.60 -13.66 8.53
N LEU A 141 -27.72 -12.69 8.78
CA LEU A 141 -26.81 -12.70 9.92
C LEU A 141 -27.53 -12.41 11.25
N LEU A 142 -28.59 -11.59 11.24
CA LEU A 142 -29.35 -11.22 12.44
C LEU A 142 -30.39 -12.28 12.85
N TYR A 143 -31.09 -12.86 11.88
CA TYR A 143 -32.29 -13.67 12.12
C TYR A 143 -32.21 -15.09 11.54
N GLY A 144 -31.16 -15.42 10.79
CA GLY A 144 -31.02 -16.72 10.14
C GLY A 144 -31.89 -16.90 8.90
N GLU A 145 -31.88 -18.12 8.33
CA GLU A 145 -32.52 -18.42 7.05
C GLU A 145 -34.05 -18.28 7.08
N ILE A 146 -34.72 -18.90 8.06
CA ILE A 146 -36.18 -19.05 8.10
C ILE A 146 -36.85 -17.68 8.11
N GLU A 147 -36.46 -16.84 9.08
CA GLU A 147 -37.06 -15.52 9.26
C GLU A 147 -36.67 -14.55 8.13
N THR A 148 -35.46 -14.69 7.56
CA THR A 148 -35.06 -13.89 6.39
C THR A 148 -35.91 -14.22 5.16
N ARG A 149 -36.25 -15.50 4.96
CA ARG A 149 -37.08 -15.94 3.84
C ARG A 149 -38.51 -15.41 3.96
N GLU A 150 -39.07 -15.45 5.17
CA GLU A 150 -40.40 -14.89 5.44
C GLU A 150 -40.43 -13.38 5.21
N ARG A 151 -39.48 -12.64 5.77
CA ARG A 151 -39.41 -11.16 5.63
C ARG A 151 -39.20 -10.70 4.19
N LEU A 152 -38.48 -11.47 3.39
CA LEU A 152 -38.19 -11.12 1.99
C LEU A 152 -39.12 -11.79 0.98
N GLY A 153 -40.05 -12.64 1.43
CA GLY A 153 -40.99 -13.36 0.57
C GLY A 153 -40.29 -14.23 -0.48
N ILE A 154 -39.15 -14.84 -0.14
CA ILE A 154 -38.35 -15.65 -1.05
C ILE A 154 -38.45 -17.14 -0.73
N THR A 155 -38.42 -17.96 -1.77
CA THR A 155 -38.40 -19.43 -1.64
C THR A 155 -37.02 -19.93 -1.21
N GLU A 156 -36.96 -21.17 -0.68
CA GLU A 156 -35.70 -21.82 -0.32
C GLU A 156 -34.68 -21.84 -1.45
N LYS A 157 -35.14 -22.21 -2.65
CA LYS A 157 -34.29 -22.28 -3.85
C LYS A 157 -33.70 -20.90 -4.19
N GLN A 158 -34.49 -19.85 -4.03
CA GLN A 158 -34.03 -18.47 -4.26
C GLN A 158 -33.06 -18.00 -3.16
N PHE A 159 -33.28 -18.39 -1.91
CA PHE A 159 -32.37 -18.12 -0.80
C PHE A 159 -31.00 -18.75 -1.04
N LYS A 160 -30.96 -20.08 -1.29
CA LYS A 160 -29.73 -20.83 -1.59
C LYS A 160 -28.98 -20.24 -2.79
N LYS A 161 -29.69 -19.99 -3.89
CA LYS A 161 -29.10 -19.35 -5.08
C LYS A 161 -28.55 -17.96 -4.80
N LYS A 162 -29.17 -17.16 -3.92
CA LYS A 162 -28.62 -15.86 -3.51
C LYS A 162 -27.33 -16.02 -2.71
N ILE A 163 -27.29 -16.94 -1.74
CA ILE A 163 -26.08 -17.23 -0.96
C ILE A 163 -24.95 -17.69 -1.89
N GLU A 164 -25.20 -18.66 -2.77
CA GLU A 164 -24.20 -19.14 -3.74
C GLU A 164 -23.65 -18.01 -4.63
N ASN A 165 -24.51 -17.12 -5.11
CA ASN A 165 -24.08 -15.97 -5.90
C ASN A 165 -23.23 -14.98 -5.11
N ILE A 166 -23.58 -14.76 -3.83
CA ILE A 166 -22.82 -13.90 -2.92
C ILE A 166 -21.48 -14.55 -2.59
N GLU A 167 -21.43 -15.84 -2.31
CA GLU A 167 -20.19 -16.58 -2.09
C GLU A 167 -19.30 -16.57 -3.32
N ALA A 168 -19.86 -16.81 -4.50
CA ALA A 168 -19.13 -16.74 -5.76
C ALA A 168 -18.61 -15.32 -6.02
N PHE A 169 -19.34 -14.29 -5.61
CA PHE A 169 -18.88 -12.90 -5.66
C PHE A 169 -17.73 -12.66 -4.67
N CYS A 170 -17.88 -13.10 -3.42
CA CYS A 170 -16.84 -12.97 -2.39
C CYS A 170 -15.56 -13.72 -2.77
N LYS A 171 -15.67 -14.92 -3.36
CA LYS A 171 -14.53 -15.68 -3.89
C LYS A 171 -13.85 -14.94 -5.04
N ARG A 172 -14.62 -14.44 -6.01
CA ARG A 172 -14.09 -13.65 -7.16
C ARG A 172 -13.45 -12.33 -6.74
N HIS A 173 -13.96 -11.71 -5.67
CA HIS A 173 -13.47 -10.43 -5.17
C HIS A 173 -12.75 -10.56 -3.83
N ARG A 174 -12.13 -11.73 -3.56
CA ARG A 174 -11.47 -12.04 -2.28
C ARG A 174 -10.48 -10.95 -1.86
N GLN A 175 -9.84 -10.28 -2.82
CA GLN A 175 -8.97 -9.12 -2.63
C GLN A 175 -9.58 -8.00 -1.78
N ARG A 176 -10.90 -7.77 -1.86
CA ARG A 176 -11.61 -6.78 -1.04
C ARG A 176 -11.78 -7.20 0.43
N PHE A 177 -11.51 -8.47 0.72
CA PHE A 177 -11.71 -9.09 2.02
C PHE A 177 -10.41 -9.52 2.72
N VAL A 178 -9.25 -9.45 2.02
CA VAL A 178 -7.93 -9.91 2.53
C VAL A 178 -7.48 -9.14 3.79
N ASN A 179 -7.89 -7.88 3.96
CA ASN A 179 -7.51 -7.06 5.12
C ASN A 179 -8.57 -7.03 6.24
N LEU A 180 -9.66 -7.79 6.13
CA LEU A 180 -10.74 -7.83 7.13
C LEU A 180 -10.64 -9.05 8.04
N VAL A 181 -10.01 -10.12 7.52
CA VAL A 181 -9.79 -11.37 8.21
C VAL A 181 -8.29 -11.53 8.37
N ILE A 182 -7.81 -11.10 9.53
CA ILE A 182 -6.39 -11.13 9.87
C ILE A 182 -6.14 -12.48 10.57
N ASN A 183 -5.23 -13.31 10.04
CA ASN A 183 -4.78 -14.48 10.78
C ASN A 183 -3.90 -14.03 11.96
N LYS A 184 -3.67 -14.88 12.97
CA LYS A 184 -2.90 -14.47 14.17
C LYS A 184 -1.48 -13.96 13.87
N GLU A 185 -0.88 -14.38 12.77
CA GLU A 185 0.46 -13.93 12.37
C GLU A 185 0.43 -12.53 11.78
N ASP A 186 -0.55 -12.24 10.93
CA ASP A 186 -0.78 -10.93 10.33
C ASP A 186 -1.23 -9.92 11.41
N GLU A 187 -1.94 -10.37 12.45
CA GLU A 187 -2.37 -9.53 13.57
C GLU A 187 -1.16 -9.11 14.41
N LYS A 188 -0.29 -10.08 14.73
CA LYS A 188 0.99 -9.80 15.37
C LYS A 188 1.84 -8.86 14.51
N PHE A 189 1.95 -9.12 13.20
CA PHE A 189 2.72 -8.30 12.27
C PHE A 189 2.22 -6.85 12.20
N LEU A 190 0.90 -6.65 12.08
CA LEU A 190 0.30 -5.31 12.06
C LEU A 190 0.42 -4.60 13.41
N SER A 191 0.30 -5.33 14.53
CA SER A 191 0.54 -4.76 15.85
C SER A 191 2.00 -4.28 16.02
N THR A 192 2.96 -5.03 15.48
CA THR A 192 4.38 -4.65 15.43
C THR A 192 4.57 -3.42 14.54
N ALA A 193 3.95 -3.38 13.36
CA ALA A 193 4.01 -2.25 12.44
C ALA A 193 3.49 -0.95 13.09
N LYS A 194 2.34 -1.03 13.79
CA LYS A 194 1.74 0.10 14.50
C LYS A 194 2.67 0.63 15.59
N ARG A 195 3.21 -0.27 16.42
CA ARG A 195 4.15 0.10 17.49
C ARG A 195 5.43 0.73 16.95
N LEU A 196 5.99 0.22 15.85
CA LEU A 196 7.17 0.81 15.20
C LEU A 196 6.88 2.20 14.63
N SER A 197 5.71 2.38 14.00
CA SER A 197 5.29 3.69 13.48
C SER A 197 5.09 4.71 14.59
N GLU A 198 4.52 4.31 15.73
CA GLU A 198 4.42 5.16 16.91
C GLU A 198 5.81 5.56 17.41
N LEU A 199 6.73 4.60 17.55
CA LEU A 199 8.11 4.84 17.99
C LEU A 199 8.86 5.82 17.08
N ILE A 200 8.79 5.63 15.76
CA ILE A 200 9.43 6.52 14.77
C ILE A 200 8.82 7.91 14.83
N GLY A 201 7.49 8.03 14.94
CA GLY A 201 6.83 9.33 15.05
C GLY A 201 7.28 10.14 16.27
N PHE A 202 7.74 9.47 17.34
CA PHE A 202 8.36 10.14 18.48
C PHE A 202 9.84 10.47 18.27
N ILE A 203 10.59 9.61 17.59
CA ILE A 203 12.02 9.84 17.28
C ILE A 203 12.18 11.02 16.30
N GLU A 204 11.27 11.13 15.33
CA GLU A 204 11.28 12.18 14.31
C GLU A 204 10.59 13.48 14.77
N ASN A 205 10.12 13.53 16.01
CA ASN A 205 9.48 14.73 16.55
C ASN A 205 10.53 15.83 16.80
N GLU A 206 10.20 17.07 16.43
CA GLU A 206 11.06 18.24 16.65
C GLU A 206 11.42 18.48 18.13
N ASN A 207 10.59 17.98 19.06
CA ASN A 207 10.80 18.04 20.50
C ASN A 207 11.45 16.77 21.08
N TYR A 208 12.18 16.00 20.28
CA TYR A 208 12.88 14.80 20.74
C TYR A 208 13.86 15.14 21.89
N SER A 209 13.76 14.39 22.99
CA SER A 209 14.69 14.44 24.11
C SER A 209 14.95 13.04 24.66
N ASP A 210 16.09 12.85 25.34
CA ASP A 210 16.43 11.57 25.96
C ASP A 210 15.44 11.18 27.06
N ASP A 211 14.83 12.15 27.75
CA ASP A 211 13.77 11.91 28.74
C ASP A 211 12.49 11.42 28.06
N LEU A 212 12.11 12.03 26.93
CA LEU A 212 10.97 11.61 26.13
C LEU A 212 11.18 10.19 25.59
N MET A 213 12.39 9.89 25.12
CA MET A 213 12.80 8.56 24.69
C MET A 213 12.74 7.54 25.84
N GLN A 214 13.18 7.91 27.05
CA GLN A 214 13.07 7.03 28.21
C GLN A 214 11.61 6.73 28.60
N SER A 215 10.70 7.72 28.51
CA SER A 215 9.27 7.48 28.74
C SER A 215 8.65 6.54 27.71
N ILE A 216 9.08 6.62 26.45
CA ILE A 216 8.64 5.71 25.38
C ILE A 216 9.19 4.30 25.60
N ILE A 217 10.47 4.20 25.96
CA ILE A 217 11.09 2.93 26.32
C ILE A 217 10.34 2.26 27.46
N ASN A 218 9.93 3.01 28.49
CA ASN A 218 9.15 2.49 29.60
C ASN A 218 7.76 2.01 29.15
N LYS A 219 7.10 2.75 28.25
CA LYS A 219 5.79 2.39 27.68
C LYS A 219 5.84 1.13 26.81
N HIS A 220 6.92 0.92 26.05
CA HIS A 220 7.08 -0.18 25.10
C HIS A 220 8.17 -1.19 25.49
N LYS A 221 8.48 -1.30 26.78
CA LYS A 221 9.67 -2.01 27.30
C LYS A 221 9.77 -3.46 26.89
N SER A 222 8.66 -4.21 26.97
CA SER A 222 8.63 -5.63 26.57
C SER A 222 8.88 -5.78 25.07
N PHE A 223 8.19 -4.98 24.26
CA PHE A 223 8.32 -4.98 22.81
C PHE A 223 9.74 -4.63 22.34
N LEU A 224 10.35 -3.59 22.90
CA LEU A 224 11.72 -3.20 22.56
C LEU A 224 12.74 -4.24 23.00
N ASN A 225 12.52 -4.90 24.16
CA ASN A 225 13.37 -6.01 24.60
C ASN A 225 13.29 -7.21 23.64
N ASP A 226 12.11 -7.52 23.12
CA ASP A 226 11.91 -8.60 22.15
C ASP A 226 12.59 -8.30 20.81
N ILE A 227 12.47 -7.06 20.32
CA ILE A 227 13.11 -6.63 19.06
C ILE A 227 14.64 -6.58 19.19
N LEU A 228 15.15 -6.02 20.28
CA LEU A 228 16.60 -5.96 20.55
C LEU A 228 17.19 -7.35 20.77
N GLY A 229 16.44 -8.27 21.38
CA GLY A 229 16.85 -9.65 21.56
C GLY A 229 16.99 -10.43 20.26
N ALA A 230 16.31 -9.99 19.18
CA ALA A 230 16.43 -10.56 17.85
C ALA A 230 17.51 -9.87 16.98
N TYR A 231 18.14 -8.80 17.48
CA TYR A 231 19.13 -8.02 16.74
C TYR A 231 20.54 -8.63 16.89
N ALA A 232 21.07 -9.19 15.79
CA ALA A 232 22.29 -10.02 15.80
C ALA A 232 23.55 -9.31 16.33
N ASP A 233 23.67 -7.99 16.13
CA ASP A 233 24.85 -7.19 16.49
C ASP A 233 24.75 -6.51 17.88
N TYR A 234 23.76 -6.86 18.69
CA TYR A 234 23.58 -6.24 20.02
C TYR A 234 24.38 -6.96 21.12
N PRO A 235 25.34 -6.31 21.81
CA PRO A 235 26.10 -6.98 22.87
C PRO A 235 25.29 -7.10 24.18
N VAL A 236 25.02 -8.35 24.56
CA VAL A 236 24.90 -8.96 25.91
C VAL A 236 23.89 -8.40 26.93
N ASN A 237 23.43 -7.14 26.89
CA ASN A 237 22.43 -6.68 27.88
C ASN A 237 21.51 -5.52 27.43
N PRO A 238 20.52 -5.78 26.54
CA PRO A 238 19.51 -4.78 26.16
C PRO A 238 18.75 -4.21 27.37
N LYS A 239 18.70 -4.94 28.49
CA LYS A 239 18.08 -4.51 29.74
C LYS A 239 18.72 -3.26 30.37
N GLN A 240 20.02 -3.02 30.17
CA GLN A 240 20.69 -1.84 30.73
C GLN A 240 20.36 -0.57 29.93
N LEU A 241 20.41 -0.67 28.60
CA LEU A 241 19.97 0.39 27.69
C LEU A 241 18.51 0.77 27.94
N LEU A 242 17.63 -0.22 28.08
CA LEU A 242 16.20 0.04 28.32
C LEU A 242 15.91 0.58 29.73
N LYS A 243 16.82 0.44 30.69
CA LYS A 243 16.64 0.91 32.08
C LYS A 243 17.09 2.35 32.27
N ASN A 244 18.15 2.78 31.59
CA ASN A 244 18.66 4.15 31.69
C ASN A 244 19.30 4.59 30.37
N TYR A 245 18.44 4.95 29.41
CA TYR A 245 18.79 5.38 28.06
C TYR A 245 19.63 6.65 28.07
N ALA A 246 19.24 7.66 28.85
CA ALA A 246 19.93 8.95 28.91
C ALA A 246 21.40 8.81 29.31
N SER A 247 21.71 7.89 30.23
CA SER A 247 23.08 7.65 30.70
C SER A 247 23.92 6.74 29.79
N GLN A 248 23.34 6.18 28.71
CA GLN A 248 24.09 5.31 27.81
C GLN A 248 25.00 6.09 26.85
N PRO A 249 26.10 5.47 26.38
CA PRO A 249 26.92 6.03 25.31
C PRO A 249 26.09 6.26 24.04
N ASN A 250 26.38 7.33 23.30
CA ASN A 250 25.70 7.65 22.04
C ASN A 250 25.72 6.47 21.06
N LYS A 251 26.81 5.69 21.02
CA LYS A 251 26.92 4.49 20.20
C LYS A 251 25.81 3.47 20.48
N GLU A 252 25.43 3.27 21.74
CA GLU A 252 24.36 2.34 22.14
C GLU A 252 22.97 2.93 21.88
N LYS A 253 22.81 4.25 22.05
CA LYS A 253 21.59 4.98 21.67
C LYS A 253 21.29 4.85 20.17
N TYR A 254 22.30 5.06 19.33
CA TYR A 254 22.17 4.90 17.88
C TYR A 254 21.87 3.46 17.46
N LYS A 255 22.40 2.45 18.16
CA LYS A 255 22.03 1.04 17.90
C LYS A 255 20.55 0.78 18.13
N LEU A 256 19.95 1.35 19.18
CA LEU A 256 18.50 1.24 19.42
C LEU A 256 17.71 1.86 18.28
N ILE A 257 18.08 3.08 17.90
CA ILE A 257 17.41 3.83 16.83
C ILE A 257 17.53 3.07 15.50
N ASN A 258 18.73 2.64 15.13
CA ASN A 258 18.97 1.86 13.92
C ASN A 258 18.19 0.54 13.93
N CYS A 259 18.13 -0.15 15.07
CA CYS A 259 17.34 -1.37 15.22
C CYS A 259 15.84 -1.12 14.95
N ILE A 260 15.28 0.00 15.46
CA ILE A 260 13.89 0.39 15.20
C ILE A 260 13.67 0.68 13.71
N TYR A 261 14.55 1.45 13.08
CA TYR A 261 14.45 1.78 11.66
C TYR A 261 14.64 0.56 10.74
N GLU A 262 15.56 -0.35 11.06
CA GLU A 262 15.74 -1.58 10.30
C GLU A 262 14.49 -2.48 10.38
N ASN A 263 13.93 -2.66 11.57
CA ASN A 263 12.69 -3.42 11.73
C ASN A 263 11.53 -2.77 10.97
N GLU A 264 11.44 -1.44 10.98
CA GLU A 264 10.44 -0.73 10.19
C GLU A 264 10.63 -0.92 8.68
N TYR A 265 11.87 -0.86 8.21
CA TYR A 265 12.21 -1.14 6.82
C TYR A 265 11.79 -2.56 6.41
N TYR A 266 12.04 -3.58 7.24
CA TYR A 266 11.60 -4.95 6.98
C TYR A 266 10.07 -5.08 6.92
N VAL A 267 9.36 -4.46 7.85
CA VAL A 267 7.89 -4.42 7.88
C VAL A 267 7.35 -3.73 6.63
N ARG A 268 7.87 -2.55 6.27
CA ARG A 268 7.47 -1.83 5.05
C ARG A 268 7.76 -2.64 3.79
N ARG A 269 8.89 -3.34 3.73
CA ARG A 269 9.26 -4.17 2.58
C ARG A 269 8.33 -5.38 2.44
N ARG A 270 7.94 -6.02 3.54
CA ARG A 270 6.94 -7.10 3.52
C ARG A 270 5.57 -6.57 3.06
N LEU A 271 5.11 -5.44 3.60
CA LEU A 271 3.88 -4.78 3.15
C LEU A 271 3.91 -4.46 1.64
N LYS A 272 5.04 -3.94 1.13
CA LYS A 272 5.22 -3.69 -0.31
C LYS A 272 5.22 -4.98 -1.13
N ARG A 273 5.82 -6.07 -0.64
CA ARG A 273 5.84 -7.38 -1.32
C ARG A 273 4.46 -7.99 -1.39
N GLU A 274 3.72 -7.99 -0.29
CA GLU A 274 2.32 -8.44 -0.25
C GLU A 274 1.47 -7.59 -1.22
N ALA A 275 1.67 -6.26 -1.22
CA ALA A 275 1.05 -5.36 -2.20
C ALA A 275 1.43 -5.63 -3.66
N THR A 276 2.60 -6.22 -3.91
CA THR A 276 3.11 -6.51 -5.27
C THR A 276 2.71 -7.91 -5.73
N GLN A 277 2.74 -8.93 -4.87
CA GLN A 277 2.22 -10.27 -5.15
C GLN A 277 0.72 -10.22 -5.48
N MET A 278 -0.03 -9.29 -4.88
CA MET A 278 -1.40 -8.98 -5.26
C MET A 278 -1.54 -8.49 -6.71
N ARG A 279 -0.52 -7.84 -7.29
CA ARG A 279 -0.53 -7.36 -8.68
C ARG A 279 -0.27 -8.49 -9.68
N THR A 280 0.63 -9.42 -9.37
CA THR A 280 1.03 -10.49 -10.29
C THR A 280 0.02 -11.65 -10.33
N ALA A 281 -0.74 -11.89 -9.25
CA ALA A 281 -1.83 -12.86 -9.23
C ALA A 281 -3.10 -12.39 -9.98
N THR A 282 -3.04 -11.22 -10.63
CA THR A 282 -4.14 -10.59 -11.38
C THR A 282 -3.93 -10.66 -12.90
N LEU A 283 -2.83 -11.28 -13.36
CA LEU A 283 -2.60 -11.70 -14.76
C LEU A 283 -2.80 -13.20 -14.86
#